data_AF-A0A2M9HE49-F1
#
_entry.id   AF-A0A2M9HE49-F1
#
_cell.length_a   1.000
_cell.length_b   1.000
_cell.length_c   1.000
_cell.angle_alpha   90.00
_cell.angle_beta   90.00
_cell.angle_gamma   90.00
#
_symmetry.space_group_name_H-M   'P 1'
#
loop_
_entity.id
_entity.type
_entity.pdbx_description
1 polymer ?
#
loop_
_entity_poly.entity_id
_entity_poly.type
_entity_poly.pdbx_seq_one_letter_code
_entity_poly.pdbx_strand_id
1 'polypeptide(L)'
;MAHMAKSGQLHIGAVEPFRADLLHRDKPQALKVLEEAAEVVEAFKDWNKHGQTAEQRHDLIDECADVIQATVNLMAAMEFTDDEIHQAIEDCRARNDARGRMTPRSTD
;
A
#
# COMPACT_ATOMS: atom_id res chain seq x y z
N MET A 1 24.21 6.65 -19.98
CA MET A 1 23.32 5.52 -20.32
C MET A 1 22.01 5.76 -19.58
N ALA A 2 20.93 6.01 -20.31
CA ALA A 2 19.62 6.25 -19.70
C ALA A 2 19.13 4.94 -19.06
N HIS A 3 18.87 4.96 -17.75
CA HIS A 3 18.17 3.88 -17.10
C HIS A 3 16.75 3.88 -17.66
N MET A 4 16.45 2.95 -18.59
CA MET A 4 15.08 2.71 -19.03
C MET A 4 14.29 2.32 -17.77
N ALA A 5 13.43 3.22 -17.31
CA ALA A 5 12.51 2.92 -16.22
C ALA A 5 11.68 1.72 -16.66
N LYS A 6 11.83 0.58 -15.97
CA LYS A 6 10.92 -0.54 -16.15
C LYS A 6 9.52 -0.01 -15.78
N SER A 7 8.64 0.07 -16.78
CA SER A 7 7.20 0.12 -16.58
C SER A 7 6.81 -1.17 -15.86
N GLY A 8 6.82 -1.14 -14.53
CA GLY A 8 6.55 -2.30 -13.68
C GLY A 8 5.36 -2.00 -12.80
N GLN A 9 4.16 -2.33 -13.28
CA GLN A 9 3.02 -2.43 -12.39
C GLN A 9 3.27 -3.55 -11.38
N LEU A 10 3.02 -3.28 -10.10
CA LEU A 10 2.99 -4.31 -9.06
C LEU A 10 1.56 -4.84 -8.96
N HIS A 11 1.41 -6.16 -8.97
CA HIS A 11 0.13 -6.83 -8.79
C HIS A 11 0.07 -7.40 -7.37
N ILE A 12 -0.74 -6.78 -6.52
CA ILE A 12 -0.87 -7.16 -5.10
C ILE A 12 -1.81 -8.37 -4.94
N GLY A 13 -2.81 -8.50 -5.81
CA GLY A 13 -3.88 -9.51 -5.67
C GLY A 13 -5.03 -9.02 -4.79
N ALA A 14 -5.98 -9.92 -4.49
CA ALA A 14 -7.07 -9.64 -3.55
C ALA A 14 -6.58 -9.89 -2.12
N VAL A 15 -6.99 -9.02 -1.19
CA VAL A 15 -6.65 -9.10 0.24
C VAL A 15 -7.97 -9.20 1.01
N GLU A 16 -8.12 -10.28 1.78
CA GLU A 16 -9.31 -10.49 2.60
C GLU A 16 -9.22 -9.62 3.86
N PRO A 17 -10.30 -8.92 4.27
CA PRO A 17 -10.30 -8.23 5.55
C PRO A 17 -10.32 -9.24 6.70
N PHE A 18 -10.06 -8.75 7.91
CA PHE A 18 -10.27 -9.55 9.11
C PHE A 18 -11.74 -9.98 9.25
N ARG A 19 -11.95 -11.02 10.08
CA ARG A 19 -13.29 -11.46 10.47
C ARG A 19 -14.10 -10.29 11.00
N ALA A 20 -15.40 -10.29 10.72
CA ALA A 20 -16.30 -9.18 11.04
C ALA A 20 -16.31 -8.77 12.53
N ASP A 21 -16.02 -9.69 13.46
CA ASP A 21 -15.97 -9.41 14.89
C ASP A 21 -14.71 -8.64 15.34
N LEU A 22 -13.72 -8.50 14.46
CA LEU A 22 -12.48 -7.74 14.69
C LEU A 22 -12.47 -6.37 13.99
N LEU A 23 -13.53 -6.05 13.23
CA LEU A 23 -13.64 -4.80 12.49
C LEU A 23 -14.43 -3.78 13.31
N HIS A 24 -13.83 -2.61 13.53
CA HIS A 24 -14.42 -1.57 14.36
C HIS A 24 -14.44 -0.22 13.64
N ARG A 25 -15.58 0.48 13.66
CA ARG A 25 -15.71 1.85 13.12
C ARG A 25 -15.27 2.87 14.15
N ASP A 26 -14.02 2.79 14.55
CA ASP A 26 -13.47 3.62 15.61
C ASP A 26 -12.07 4.15 15.30
N LYS A 27 -11.60 5.03 16.19
CA LYS A 27 -10.29 5.65 16.07
C LYS A 27 -9.15 4.61 16.11
N PRO A 28 -9.14 3.62 17.02
CA PRO A 28 -8.16 2.53 16.99
C PRO A 28 -8.00 1.87 15.62
N GLN A 29 -9.10 1.53 14.93
CA GLN A 29 -9.03 0.93 13.60
C GLN A 29 -8.30 1.83 12.60
N ALA A 30 -8.57 3.13 12.61
CA ALA A 30 -7.90 4.10 11.74
C ALA A 30 -6.44 4.34 12.13
N LEU A 31 -6.12 4.30 13.44
CA LEU A 31 -4.75 4.45 13.93
C LEU A 31 -3.85 3.29 13.49
N LYS A 32 -4.39 2.08 13.32
CA LYS A 32 -3.59 0.94 12.88
C LYS A 32 -2.91 1.19 11.53
N VAL A 33 -3.58 1.88 10.60
CA VAL A 33 -2.96 2.29 9.30
C VAL A 33 -1.72 3.17 9.51
N LEU A 34 -1.77 4.08 10.49
CA LEU A 34 -0.63 4.93 10.82
C LEU A 34 0.50 4.15 11.52
N GLU A 35 0.14 3.20 12.38
CA GLU A 35 1.09 2.32 13.07
C GLU A 35 1.89 1.50 12.07
N GLU A 36 1.23 0.77 11.15
CA GLU A 36 1.95 -0.07 10.17
C GLU A 36 2.80 0.80 9.23
N ALA A 37 2.31 1.99 8.87
CA ALA A 37 3.08 2.91 8.04
C ALA A 37 4.35 3.41 8.76
N ALA A 38 4.33 3.52 10.09
CA ALA A 38 5.50 3.83 10.89
C ALA A 38 6.46 2.63 10.97
N GLU A 39 5.94 1.41 11.08
CA GLU A 39 6.72 0.17 11.09
C GLU A 39 7.48 -0.03 9.76
N VAL A 40 6.85 0.24 8.62
CA VAL A 40 7.53 0.30 7.30
C VAL A 40 8.74 1.23 7.33
N VAL A 41 8.62 2.40 7.97
CA VAL A 41 9.72 3.38 8.05
C VAL A 41 10.87 2.84 8.90
N GLU A 42 10.59 2.16 10.01
CA GLU A 42 11.62 1.55 10.85
C GLU A 42 12.28 0.35 10.15
N ALA A 43 11.51 -0.53 9.50
CA ALA A 43 12.05 -1.63 8.71
C ALA A 43 12.93 -1.13 7.56
N PHE A 44 12.56 -0.04 6.88
CA PHE A 44 13.40 0.58 5.86
C PHE A 44 14.71 1.13 6.44
N LYS A 45 14.66 1.79 7.61
CA LYS A 45 15.87 2.29 8.28
C LYS A 45 16.81 1.16 8.64
N ASP A 46 16.27 0.03 9.12
CA ASP A 46 17.06 -1.14 9.45
C ASP A 46 17.72 -1.73 8.20
N TRP A 47 16.92 -2.02 7.17
CA TRP A 47 17.38 -2.51 5.87
C TRP A 47 18.48 -1.63 5.27
N ASN A 48 18.33 -0.31 5.32
CA ASN A 48 19.29 0.64 4.75
C ASN A 48 20.59 0.78 5.56
N LYS A 49 20.56 0.56 6.88
CA LYS A 49 21.75 0.73 7.75
C LYS A 49 22.60 -0.54 7.87
N HIS A 50 21.97 -1.71 7.84
CA HIS A 50 22.57 -2.95 8.33
C HIS A 50 22.91 -3.98 7.24
N GLY A 51 23.08 -3.51 6.00
CA GLY A 51 23.67 -4.30 4.91
C GLY A 51 22.68 -4.90 3.91
N GLN A 52 21.40 -4.52 3.98
CA GLN A 52 20.36 -4.89 3.02
C GLN A 52 20.22 -6.41 2.83
N THR A 53 20.15 -7.14 3.94
CA THR A 53 20.06 -8.60 3.90
C THR A 53 18.73 -9.08 3.31
N ALA A 54 18.67 -10.35 2.91
CA ALA A 54 17.42 -10.96 2.44
C ALA A 54 16.32 -10.96 3.51
N GLU A 55 16.71 -11.16 4.78
CA GLU A 55 15.82 -11.10 5.95
C GLU A 55 15.25 -9.68 6.13
N GLN A 56 16.09 -8.66 6.17
CA GLN A 56 15.62 -7.27 6.29
C GLN A 56 14.75 -6.81 5.11
N ARG A 57 15.04 -7.34 3.91
CA ARG A 57 14.19 -7.11 2.74
C ARG A 57 12.83 -7.78 2.91
N HIS A 58 12.79 -8.96 3.53
CA HIS A 58 11.56 -9.67 3.84
C HIS A 58 10.75 -8.87 4.87
N ASP A 59 11.38 -8.43 5.97
CA ASP A 59 10.72 -7.64 7.01
C ASP A 59 10.09 -6.37 6.42
N LEU A 60 10.83 -5.63 5.58
CA LEU A 60 10.28 -4.45 4.90
C LEU A 60 9.07 -4.78 4.00
N ILE A 61 9.05 -5.96 3.38
CA ILE A 61 7.91 -6.40 2.56
C ILE A 61 6.71 -6.78 3.43
N ASP A 62 6.95 -7.45 4.56
CA ASP A 62 5.90 -7.80 5.52
C ASP A 62 5.23 -6.55 6.06
N GLU A 63 6.01 -5.54 6.47
CA GLU A 63 5.44 -4.27 6.94
C GLU A 63 4.63 -3.55 5.84
N CYS A 64 5.06 -3.66 4.57
CA CYS A 64 4.28 -3.12 3.45
C CYS A 64 2.95 -3.87 3.28
N ALA A 65 2.95 -5.19 3.49
CA ALA A 65 1.73 -6.01 3.45
C ALA A 65 0.79 -5.67 4.61
N ASP A 66 1.33 -5.39 5.80
CA ASP A 66 0.53 -4.99 6.96
C ASP A 66 -0.14 -3.63 6.76
N VAL A 67 0.52 -2.66 6.13
CA VAL A 67 -0.13 -1.39 5.72
C VAL A 67 -1.32 -1.65 4.78
N ILE A 68 -1.16 -2.56 3.82
CA ILE A 68 -2.23 -2.94 2.89
C ILE A 68 -3.38 -3.59 3.67
N GLN A 69 -3.07 -4.54 4.56
CA GLN A 69 -4.06 -5.23 5.39
C GLN A 69 -4.81 -4.26 6.31
N ALA A 70 -4.11 -3.35 6.99
CA ALA A 70 -4.72 -2.35 7.86
C ALA A 70 -5.65 -1.40 7.07
N THR A 71 -5.25 -1.04 5.85
CA THR A 71 -6.08 -0.23 4.95
C THR A 71 -7.35 -0.98 4.53
N VAL A 72 -7.21 -2.25 4.12
CA VAL A 72 -8.35 -3.12 3.74
C VAL A 72 -9.30 -3.32 4.92
N ASN A 73 -8.77 -3.56 6.11
CA ASN A 73 -9.57 -3.69 7.33
C ASN A 73 -10.36 -2.41 7.63
N LEU A 74 -9.73 -1.24 7.48
CA LEU A 74 -10.41 0.04 7.65
C LEU A 74 -11.52 0.22 6.59
N MET A 75 -11.25 -0.07 5.32
CA MET A 75 -12.25 0.03 4.25
C MET A 75 -13.45 -0.90 4.51
N ALA A 76 -13.18 -2.15 4.91
CA ALA A 76 -14.21 -3.13 5.25
C ALA A 76 -15.00 -2.71 6.50
N ALA A 77 -14.33 -2.22 7.55
CA ALA A 77 -14.98 -1.70 8.75
C ALA A 77 -15.93 -0.55 8.41
N MET A 78 -15.58 0.28 7.43
CA MET A 78 -16.38 1.41 6.95
C MET A 78 -17.46 1.04 5.92
N GLU A 79 -17.58 -0.24 5.55
CA GLU A 79 -18.50 -0.75 4.51
C GLU A 79 -18.30 -0.11 3.13
N PHE A 80 -17.07 0.24 2.77
CA PHE A 80 -16.79 0.70 1.41
C PHE A 80 -16.95 -0.44 0.41
N THR A 81 -17.52 -0.11 -0.75
CA THR A 81 -17.71 -1.06 -1.84
C THR A 81 -16.50 -1.10 -2.77
N ASP A 82 -16.34 -2.22 -3.48
CA ASP A 82 -15.29 -2.38 -4.48
C ASP A 82 -15.35 -1.28 -5.56
N ASP A 83 -16.55 -0.87 -5.97
CA ASP A 83 -16.75 0.20 -6.96
C ASP A 83 -16.26 1.56 -6.44
N GLU A 84 -16.56 1.91 -5.18
CA GLU A 84 -16.07 3.14 -4.55
C GLU A 84 -14.55 3.14 -4.42
N ILE A 85 -13.97 2.02 -4.01
CA ILE A 85 -12.53 1.86 -3.86
C ILE A 85 -11.84 1.95 -5.23
N HIS A 86 -12.37 1.25 -6.25
CA HIS A 86 -11.83 1.28 -7.60
C HIS A 86 -11.85 2.70 -8.18
N GLN A 87 -12.97 3.41 -8.04
CA GLN A 87 -13.08 4.80 -8.50
C GLN A 87 -12.09 5.70 -7.77
N ALA A 88 -11.92 5.56 -6.46
CA ALA A 88 -10.97 6.34 -5.68
C ALA A 88 -9.51 6.09 -6.10
N ILE A 89 -9.16 4.86 -6.48
CA ILE A 89 -7.84 4.48 -7.02
C ILE A 89 -7.61 5.14 -8.39
N GLU A 90 -8.57 5.07 -9.32
CA GLU A 90 -8.45 5.72 -10.63
C GLU A 90 -8.35 7.25 -10.50
N ASP A 91 -9.13 7.85 -9.61
CA ASP A 91 -9.04 9.29 -9.33
C ASP A 91 -7.67 9.66 -8.74
N CYS A 92 -7.12 8.83 -7.84
CA CYS A 92 -5.78 9.01 -7.30
C CYS A 92 -4.72 8.94 -8.40
N ARG A 93 -4.85 7.97 -9.31
CA ARG A 93 -3.98 7.82 -10.48
C ARG A 93 -4.06 9.05 -11.38
N ALA A 94 -5.27 9.54 -11.71
CA ALA A 94 -5.48 10.73 -12.52
C ALA A 94 -4.84 11.98 -11.89
N ARG A 95 -4.98 12.17 -10.56
CA ARG A 95 -4.30 13.25 -9.83
C ARG A 95 -2.78 13.15 -9.89
N ASN A 96 -2.22 11.94 -9.83
CA ASN A 96 -0.78 11.73 -9.93
C ASN A 96 -0.28 11.93 -11.37
N ASP A 97 -1.07 11.55 -12.37
CA ASP A 97 -0.79 11.78 -13.79
C ASP A 97 -0.76 13.28 -14.12
N ALA A 98 -1.76 14.03 -13.65
CA ALA A 98 -1.80 15.49 -13.77
C ALA A 98 -0.62 16.19 -13.06
N ARG A 99 0.02 15.53 -12.10
CA ARG A 99 1.24 16.00 -11.41
C ARG A 99 2.53 15.53 -12.07
N GLY A 100 2.46 14.83 -13.21
CA GLY A 100 3.62 14.29 -13.93
C GLY A 100 4.35 13.15 -13.19
N ARG A 101 3.67 12.47 -12.26
CA ARG A 101 4.26 11.37 -11.46
C ARG A 101 4.13 10.00 -12.13
N MET A 102 3.18 9.87 -13.06
CA MET A 102 2.97 8.62 -13.79
C MET A 102 3.82 8.61 -15.05
N THR A 103 4.35 7.44 -15.41
CA THR A 103 4.79 7.22 -16.79
C THR A 103 3.57 7.23 -17.72
N PRO A 104 3.63 7.90 -18.88
CA PRO A 104 2.55 7.84 -19.86
C PRO A 104 2.21 6.38 -20.15
N ARG A 105 0.90 6.02 -20.18
CA ARG A 105 0.51 4.71 -20.69
C ARG A 105 0.97 4.67 -22.16
N SER A 106 1.73 3.66 -22.56
CA SER A 106 1.99 3.45 -23.98
C SER A 106 0.64 3.37 -24.68
N THR A 107 0.38 4.29 -25.60
CA THR A 107 -0.72 4.15 -26.53
C THR A 107 -0.26 3.13 -27.55
N ASP A 108 -0.86 1.93 -27.52
CA ASP A 108 -0.73 0.96 -28.61
C ASP A 108 -1.22 1.57 -29.94
#